data_AF-A0A524EDN0-F1
#
_entry.id   AF-A0A524EDN0-F1
#
_cell.length_a   1.000
_cell.length_b   1.000
_cell.length_c   1.000
_cell.angle_alpha   90.00
_cell.angle_beta   90.00
_cell.angle_gamma   90.00
#
_symmetry.space_group_name_H-M   'P 1'
#
loop_
_entity.id
_entity.type
_entity.pdbx_description
1 polymer ?
#
loop_
_entity_poly.entity_id
_entity_poly.type
_entity_poly.pdbx_seq_one_letter_code
_entity_poly.pdbx_strand_id
1 'polypeptide(L)'
;MVSQEESDKVRYISLVRKAGGEPILGIPYRSMSVDPDLVASFVLAIIIFENRDLKTFTKEGYVVVIEEGEHVVGLLIVDKVEDDEPYRKNLKKIIADFEEKYNDLLNNWKGDIRPFREYALDILSIYPYSDIDLELVPRLLKSSKAAPDQKAKIPWSVGRTDEKIQEILGFINGKRSILEIMESSKYDQNEIEGIFSMLYRYKWISLSKKLESDSKLVKVSDPPRFLIGVYGNQLEHIVELCDGTRSLSDICDELPYGMEVVKTLIKNLIDTGVLRISGTK
;
A
#
# COMPACT_ATOMS: atom_id res chain seq x y z
N MET A 1 13.17 0.33 -12.15
CA MET A 1 11.94 1.15 -12.02
C MET A 1 10.90 0.52 -12.92
N VAL A 2 9.92 -0.11 -12.29
CA VAL A 2 8.71 -0.66 -12.93
C VAL A 2 7.85 0.55 -13.32
N SER A 3 7.27 0.56 -14.51
CA SER A 3 6.47 1.71 -14.96
C SER A 3 5.10 1.73 -14.27
N GLN A 4 4.49 2.91 -14.13
CA GLN A 4 3.20 3.15 -13.45
C GLN A 4 2.05 2.26 -13.99
N GLU A 5 2.12 1.83 -15.25
CA GLU A 5 1.14 0.92 -15.84
C GLU A 5 1.34 -0.55 -15.44
N GLU A 6 2.54 -0.93 -15.00
CA GLU A 6 2.88 -2.34 -14.79
C GLU A 6 2.35 -2.88 -13.46
N SER A 7 2.48 -2.10 -12.38
CA SER A 7 1.95 -2.43 -11.04
C SER A 7 0.43 -2.60 -11.05
N ASP A 8 -0.27 -1.69 -11.73
CA ASP A 8 -1.72 -1.69 -11.88
C ASP A 8 -2.28 -2.83 -12.73
N LYS A 9 -1.42 -3.64 -13.37
CA LYS A 9 -1.87 -4.81 -14.13
C LYS A 9 -1.71 -6.10 -13.34
N VAL A 10 -1.00 -6.10 -12.20
CA VAL A 10 -0.81 -7.31 -11.39
C VAL A 10 -2.09 -7.67 -10.64
N ARG A 11 -2.50 -8.94 -10.75
CA ARG A 11 -3.68 -9.50 -10.06
C ARG A 11 -3.29 -10.41 -8.90
N TYR A 12 -2.27 -11.24 -9.13
CA TYR A 12 -1.82 -12.23 -8.17
C TYR A 12 -0.36 -12.61 -8.45
N ILE A 13 0.41 -12.82 -7.39
CA ILE A 13 1.73 -13.47 -7.47
C ILE A 13 1.78 -14.61 -6.47
N SER A 14 2.36 -15.73 -6.88
CA SER A 14 2.54 -16.90 -6.03
C SER A 14 3.91 -17.54 -6.25
N LEU A 15 4.49 -18.01 -5.14
CA LEU A 15 5.64 -18.90 -5.12
C LEU A 15 5.16 -20.25 -4.62
N VAL A 16 5.44 -21.29 -5.39
CA VAL A 16 4.99 -22.66 -5.13
C VAL A 16 6.20 -23.59 -5.14
N ARG A 17 6.24 -24.58 -4.25
CA ARG A 17 7.35 -25.54 -4.23
C ARG A 17 7.34 -26.42 -5.48
N LYS A 18 8.48 -26.57 -6.15
CA LYS A 18 8.61 -27.39 -7.35
C LYS A 18 8.40 -28.90 -7.10
N ALA A 19 8.91 -29.42 -5.98
CA ALA A 19 8.91 -30.86 -5.70
C ALA A 19 7.53 -31.46 -5.38
N GLY A 20 6.62 -30.69 -4.76
CA GLY A 20 5.34 -31.20 -4.26
C GLY A 20 4.13 -30.30 -4.54
N GLY A 21 4.37 -29.07 -4.99
CA GLY A 21 3.31 -28.14 -5.37
C GLY A 21 2.62 -27.40 -4.24
N GLU A 22 3.20 -27.44 -3.05
CA GLU A 22 2.66 -26.72 -1.93
C GLU A 22 2.85 -25.20 -2.13
N PRO A 23 1.79 -24.39 -1.94
CA PRO A 23 1.91 -22.94 -2.01
C PRO A 23 2.76 -22.45 -0.83
N ILE A 24 3.83 -21.71 -1.14
CA ILE A 24 4.74 -21.15 -0.15
C ILE A 24 4.29 -19.73 0.23
N LEU A 25 4.02 -18.91 -0.78
CA LEU A 25 3.60 -17.52 -0.63
C LEU A 25 2.64 -17.15 -1.75
N GLY A 26 1.62 -16.35 -1.44
CA GLY A 26 0.64 -15.87 -2.41
C GLY A 26 0.15 -14.49 -2.00
N ILE A 27 0.26 -13.50 -2.90
CA ILE A 27 -0.15 -12.12 -2.63
C ILE A 27 -1.27 -11.73 -3.62
N PRO A 28 -2.51 -11.57 -3.13
CA PRO A 28 -3.62 -11.11 -3.94
C PRO A 28 -3.68 -9.58 -4.01
N TYR A 29 -3.65 -9.05 -5.23
CA TYR A 29 -3.81 -7.62 -5.49
C TYR A 29 -5.27 -7.25 -5.74
N ARG A 30 -5.99 -8.11 -6.47
CA ARG A 30 -7.39 -7.89 -6.87
C ARG A 30 -8.22 -9.16 -6.68
N SER A 31 -9.53 -8.98 -6.52
CA SER A 31 -10.45 -10.11 -6.57
C SER A 31 -10.45 -10.70 -7.97
N MET A 32 -10.42 -12.03 -8.05
CA MET A 32 -10.48 -12.78 -9.30
C MET A 32 -11.76 -13.61 -9.35
N SER A 33 -12.30 -13.82 -10.55
CA SER A 33 -13.46 -14.69 -10.76
C SER A 33 -13.14 -16.17 -10.57
N VAL A 34 -11.86 -16.53 -10.72
CA VAL A 34 -11.32 -17.86 -10.46
C VAL A 34 -10.33 -17.75 -9.31
N ASP A 35 -10.39 -18.72 -8.39
CA ASP A 35 -9.45 -18.81 -7.29
C ASP A 35 -8.00 -18.88 -7.84
N PRO A 36 -7.12 -17.93 -7.49
CA PRO A 36 -5.74 -17.93 -7.95
C PRO A 36 -4.97 -19.19 -7.55
N ASP A 37 -5.30 -19.81 -6.42
CA ASP A 37 -4.63 -21.03 -5.95
C ASP A 37 -5.03 -22.24 -6.80
N LEU A 38 -6.25 -22.25 -7.36
CA LEU A 38 -6.68 -23.24 -8.33
C LEU A 38 -5.92 -23.09 -9.65
N VAL A 39 -5.71 -21.85 -10.11
CA VAL A 39 -4.91 -21.56 -11.32
C VAL A 39 -3.47 -22.03 -11.10
N ALA A 40 -2.88 -21.71 -9.95
CA ALA A 40 -1.52 -22.11 -9.61
C ALA A 40 -1.36 -23.64 -9.56
N SER A 41 -2.30 -24.32 -8.90
CA SER A 41 -2.31 -25.78 -8.79
C SER A 41 -2.45 -26.47 -10.17
N PHE A 42 -3.29 -25.92 -11.04
CA PHE A 42 -3.48 -26.43 -12.41
C PHE A 42 -2.22 -26.27 -13.27
N VAL A 43 -1.64 -25.07 -13.27
CA VAL A 43 -0.39 -24.79 -14.01
C VAL A 43 0.72 -25.72 -13.55
N LEU A 44 0.86 -25.88 -12.24
CA LEU A 44 1.90 -26.73 -11.70
C LEU A 44 1.68 -28.21 -12.06
N ALA A 45 0.45 -28.71 -12.00
CA ALA A 45 0.15 -30.08 -12.43
C ALA A 45 0.59 -30.30 -13.89
N ILE A 46 0.38 -29.34 -14.79
CA ILE A 46 0.87 -29.44 -16.17
C ILE A 46 2.40 -29.51 -16.19
N ILE A 47 3.10 -28.64 -15.46
CA ILE A 47 4.57 -28.63 -15.44
C ILE A 47 5.12 -29.97 -14.94
N ILE A 48 4.58 -30.49 -13.83
CA ILE A 48 5.03 -31.74 -13.20
C ILE A 48 4.72 -32.96 -14.07
N PHE A 49 3.49 -33.07 -14.61
CA PHE A 49 3.05 -34.29 -15.28
C PHE A 49 3.37 -34.34 -16.76
N GLU A 50 3.37 -33.19 -17.45
CA GLU A 50 3.64 -33.14 -18.90
C GLU A 50 5.11 -32.83 -19.21
N ASN A 51 5.93 -32.46 -18.21
CA ASN A 51 7.32 -32.04 -18.37
C ASN A 51 7.49 -31.01 -19.51
N ARG A 52 6.53 -30.09 -19.61
CA ARG A 52 6.47 -29.03 -20.62
C ARG A 52 6.96 -27.72 -20.02
N ASP A 53 7.81 -27.03 -20.76
CA ASP A 53 8.23 -25.65 -20.48
C ASP A 53 7.07 -24.68 -20.76
N LEU A 54 6.08 -24.64 -19.86
CA LEU A 54 4.97 -23.68 -19.95
C LEU A 54 5.43 -22.33 -19.39
N LYS A 55 5.85 -21.42 -20.27
CA LYS A 55 6.35 -20.08 -19.87
C LYS A 55 5.28 -19.01 -19.75
N THR A 56 4.22 -19.12 -20.55
CA THR A 56 3.09 -18.18 -20.55
C THR A 56 1.81 -18.93 -20.89
N PHE A 57 0.74 -18.57 -20.22
CA PHE A 57 -0.61 -18.98 -20.58
C PHE A 57 -1.53 -17.75 -20.64
N THR A 58 -2.27 -17.60 -21.72
CA THR A 58 -3.23 -16.49 -21.88
C THR A 58 -4.66 -17.04 -21.82
N LYS A 59 -5.49 -16.44 -20.97
CA LYS A 59 -6.93 -16.70 -20.92
C LYS A 59 -7.68 -15.37 -21.02
N GLU A 60 -8.93 -15.39 -21.44
CA GLU A 60 -9.73 -14.17 -21.66
C GLU A 60 -9.60 -13.18 -20.49
N GLY A 61 -8.91 -12.06 -20.76
CA GLY A 61 -8.73 -10.96 -19.82
C GLY A 61 -7.49 -11.00 -18.92
N TYR A 62 -6.62 -12.01 -18.98
CA TYR A 62 -5.37 -12.06 -18.20
C TYR A 62 -4.28 -12.96 -18.81
N VAL A 63 -3.03 -12.67 -18.47
CA VAL A 63 -1.84 -13.45 -18.82
C VAL A 63 -1.25 -14.03 -17.53
N VAL A 64 -0.87 -15.30 -17.57
CA VAL A 64 -0.15 -15.99 -16.50
C VAL A 64 1.28 -16.19 -16.97
N VAL A 65 2.20 -15.46 -16.35
CA VAL A 65 3.65 -15.58 -16.54
C VAL A 65 4.17 -16.60 -15.54
N ILE A 66 4.93 -17.56 -16.04
CA ILE A 66 5.45 -18.67 -15.24
C ILE A 66 6.95 -18.75 -15.42
N GLU A 67 7.66 -18.87 -14.31
CA GLU A 67 9.11 -19.03 -14.29
C GLU A 67 9.50 -20.07 -13.24
N GLU A 68 10.52 -20.86 -13.58
CA GLU A 68 11.03 -21.93 -12.72
C GLU A 68 12.37 -21.53 -12.12
N GLY A 69 12.49 -21.70 -10.81
CA GLY A 69 13.76 -21.74 -10.08
C GLY A 69 14.23 -23.17 -9.83
N GLU A 70 15.23 -23.29 -8.96
CA GLU A 70 15.77 -24.58 -8.53
C GLU A 70 14.80 -25.32 -7.59
N HIS A 71 14.17 -24.59 -6.69
CA HIS A 71 13.32 -25.11 -5.62
C HIS A 71 11.86 -24.67 -5.74
N VAL A 72 11.59 -23.51 -6.36
CA VAL A 72 10.25 -22.93 -6.48
C VAL A 72 9.86 -22.64 -7.92
N VAL A 73 8.56 -22.60 -8.17
CA VAL A 73 7.96 -22.08 -9.39
C VAL A 73 7.23 -20.80 -9.02
N GLY A 74 7.55 -19.71 -9.72
CA GLY A 74 6.86 -18.46 -9.60
C GLY A 74 5.72 -18.37 -10.63
N LEU A 75 4.58 -17.89 -10.17
CA LEU A 75 3.43 -17.58 -11.01
C LEU A 75 3.04 -16.12 -10.81
N LEU A 76 2.88 -15.40 -11.91
CA LEU A 76 2.45 -14.01 -11.90
C LEU A 76 1.27 -13.86 -12.86
N ILE A 77 0.12 -13.50 -12.30
CA ILE A 77 -1.12 -13.25 -13.05
C ILE A 77 -1.26 -11.75 -13.24
N VAL A 78 -1.30 -11.32 -14.49
CA VAL A 78 -1.43 -9.92 -14.89
C VAL A 78 -2.62 -9.73 -15.84
N ASP A 79 -3.14 -8.51 -15.93
CA ASP A 79 -4.06 -8.11 -17.00
C ASP A 79 -3.45 -8.42 -18.38
N LYS A 80 -4.30 -8.47 -19.40
CA LYS A 80 -3.81 -8.70 -20.76
C LYS A 80 -2.83 -7.58 -21.15
N VAL A 81 -1.59 -7.97 -21.44
CA VAL A 81 -0.50 -7.09 -21.88
C VAL A 81 -0.02 -7.52 -23.26
N GLU A 82 0.54 -6.57 -24.01
CA GLU A 82 1.16 -6.84 -25.32
C GLU A 82 2.56 -7.46 -25.18
N ASP A 83 3.29 -7.07 -24.13
CA ASP A 83 4.62 -7.57 -23.78
C ASP A 83 4.65 -8.01 -22.31
N ASP A 84 4.94 -9.29 -22.07
CA ASP A 84 5.08 -9.88 -20.73
C ASP A 84 6.53 -9.93 -20.23
N GLU A 85 7.52 -9.49 -21.02
CA GLU A 85 8.93 -9.56 -20.64
C GLU A 85 9.33 -8.73 -19.41
N PRO A 86 8.81 -7.51 -19.18
CA PRO A 86 9.09 -6.77 -17.95
C PRO A 86 8.66 -7.55 -16.70
N TYR A 87 7.47 -8.17 -16.76
CA TYR A 87 6.91 -8.97 -15.69
C TYR A 87 7.71 -10.25 -15.45
N ARG A 88 8.13 -10.90 -16.55
CA ARG A 88 8.98 -12.09 -16.53
C ARG A 88 10.32 -11.82 -15.89
N LYS A 89 10.98 -10.71 -16.27
CA LYS A 89 12.27 -10.29 -15.69
C LYS A 89 12.16 -10.08 -14.18
N ASN A 90 11.11 -9.41 -13.74
CA ASN A 90 10.84 -9.20 -12.32
C ASN A 90 10.55 -10.54 -11.60
N LEU A 91 9.77 -11.43 -12.20
CA LEU A 91 9.47 -12.73 -11.62
C LEU A 91 10.72 -13.60 -11.45
N LYS A 92 11.61 -13.64 -12.45
CA LYS A 92 12.92 -14.31 -12.36
C LYS A 92 13.76 -13.75 -11.22
N LYS A 93 13.78 -12.43 -11.07
CA LYS A 93 14.50 -11.76 -9.98
C LYS A 93 13.92 -12.17 -8.62
N ILE A 94 12.59 -12.12 -8.47
CA ILE A 94 11.89 -12.53 -7.25
C ILE A 94 12.21 -13.98 -6.88
N ILE A 95 12.20 -14.90 -7.85
CA ILE A 95 12.53 -16.31 -7.62
C ILE A 95 13.98 -16.45 -7.16
N ALA A 96 14.93 -15.84 -7.87
CA ALA A 96 16.35 -15.93 -7.54
C ALA A 96 16.65 -15.36 -6.15
N ASP A 97 16.16 -14.15 -5.86
CA ASP A 97 16.34 -13.48 -4.56
C ASP A 97 15.68 -14.30 -3.42
N PHE A 98 14.53 -14.94 -3.68
CA PHE A 98 13.85 -15.81 -2.72
C PHE A 98 14.65 -17.07 -2.41
N GLU A 99 15.12 -17.76 -3.45
CA GLU A 99 15.90 -18.99 -3.30
C GLU A 99 17.23 -18.71 -2.62
N GLU A 100 17.92 -17.62 -2.97
CA GLU A 100 19.15 -17.21 -2.29
C GLU A 100 18.91 -16.98 -0.79
N LYS A 101 17.85 -16.25 -0.43
CA LYS A 101 17.53 -15.90 0.96
C LYS A 101 17.09 -17.10 1.80
N TYR A 102 16.45 -18.09 1.18
CA TYR A 102 15.81 -19.21 1.89
C TYR A 102 16.35 -20.60 1.51
N ASN A 103 17.48 -20.68 0.80
CA ASN A 103 18.04 -21.94 0.27
C ASN A 103 18.11 -23.06 1.31
N ASP A 104 18.70 -22.77 2.47
CA ASP A 104 18.88 -23.76 3.55
C ASP A 104 17.52 -24.28 4.10
N LEU A 105 16.54 -23.39 4.17
CA LEU A 105 15.18 -23.70 4.62
C LEU A 105 14.42 -24.50 3.56
N LEU A 106 14.59 -24.19 2.27
CA LEU A 106 13.95 -24.89 1.16
C LEU A 106 14.47 -26.34 1.03
N ASN A 107 15.78 -26.53 1.18
CA ASN A 107 16.41 -27.85 1.15
C ASN A 107 15.93 -28.77 2.29
N ASN A 108 15.64 -28.20 3.46
CA ASN A 108 15.22 -28.94 4.64
C ASN A 108 13.74 -28.71 4.98
N TRP A 109 12.93 -28.26 4.01
CA TRP A 109 11.59 -27.79 4.28
C TRP A 109 10.63 -28.92 4.68
N LYS A 110 9.93 -28.73 5.81
CA LYS A 110 8.97 -29.69 6.39
C LYS A 110 7.52 -29.20 6.34
N GLY A 111 7.21 -28.24 5.45
CA GLY A 111 5.84 -27.75 5.25
C GLY A 111 5.44 -26.52 6.07
N ASP A 112 6.33 -25.95 6.90
CA ASP A 112 6.03 -24.70 7.61
C ASP A 112 6.27 -23.47 6.72
N ILE A 113 5.20 -22.80 6.30
CA ILE A 113 5.28 -21.62 5.42
C ILE A 113 5.59 -20.31 6.16
N ARG A 114 5.48 -20.28 7.50
CA ARG A 114 5.58 -19.04 8.28
C ARG A 114 6.88 -18.26 8.07
N PRO A 115 8.06 -18.90 7.95
CA PRO A 115 9.32 -18.19 7.73
C PRO A 115 9.35 -17.37 6.43
N PHE A 116 8.62 -17.81 5.40
CA PHE A 116 8.63 -17.17 4.08
C PHE A 116 7.71 -15.96 3.98
N ARG A 117 6.76 -15.80 4.91
CA ARG A 117 5.78 -14.69 4.88
C ARG A 117 6.43 -13.32 4.95
N GLU A 118 7.60 -13.22 5.57
CA GLU A 118 8.37 -11.97 5.66
C GLU A 118 8.78 -11.47 4.26
N TYR A 119 9.03 -12.38 3.32
CA TYR A 119 9.41 -12.08 1.94
C TYR A 119 8.32 -11.36 1.14
N ALA A 120 7.09 -11.31 1.65
CA ALA A 120 6.04 -10.53 1.01
C ALA A 120 6.41 -9.05 0.88
N LEU A 121 7.20 -8.49 1.80
CA LEU A 121 7.69 -7.11 1.64
C LEU A 121 8.64 -6.99 0.44
N ASP A 122 9.55 -7.94 0.24
CA ASP A 122 10.48 -7.94 -0.90
C ASP A 122 9.71 -7.96 -2.24
N ILE A 123 8.61 -8.73 -2.31
CA ILE A 123 7.70 -8.74 -3.47
C ILE A 123 6.96 -7.40 -3.61
N LEU A 124 6.41 -6.87 -2.51
CA LEU A 124 5.65 -5.62 -2.50
C LEU A 124 6.51 -4.38 -2.79
N SER A 125 7.83 -4.47 -2.60
CA SER A 125 8.80 -3.46 -3.05
C SER A 125 8.97 -3.44 -4.58
N ILE A 126 8.63 -4.54 -5.26
CA ILE A 126 8.66 -4.62 -6.74
C ILE A 126 7.28 -4.33 -7.31
N TYR A 127 6.24 -4.88 -6.68
CA TYR A 127 4.84 -4.73 -7.05
C TYR A 127 4.05 -4.24 -5.83
N PRO A 128 4.02 -2.93 -5.55
CA PRO A 128 3.21 -2.38 -4.47
C PRO A 128 1.71 -2.56 -4.75
N TYR A 129 0.87 -2.52 -3.72
CA TYR A 129 -0.59 -2.64 -3.90
C TYR A 129 -1.22 -1.50 -4.70
N SER A 130 -0.57 -0.34 -4.67
CA SER A 130 -1.01 0.89 -5.31
C SER A 130 0.19 1.82 -5.38
N ASP A 131 0.30 2.56 -6.47
CA ASP A 131 1.26 3.65 -6.57
C ASP A 131 0.82 4.80 -5.68
N ILE A 132 1.73 5.24 -4.81
CA ILE A 132 1.47 6.29 -3.85
C ILE A 132 2.34 7.49 -4.21
N ASP A 133 1.69 8.64 -4.38
CA ASP A 133 2.38 9.91 -4.54
C ASP A 133 3.15 10.25 -3.26
N LEU A 134 4.48 10.33 -3.38
CA LEU A 134 5.41 10.54 -2.26
C LEU A 134 5.25 11.93 -1.63
N GLU A 135 4.64 12.89 -2.33
CA GLU A 135 4.37 14.23 -1.79
C GLU A 135 3.16 14.25 -0.83
N LEU A 136 2.40 13.16 -0.78
CA LEU A 136 1.26 13.05 0.13
C LEU A 136 1.70 12.87 1.59
N VAL A 137 0.89 13.42 2.49
CA VAL A 137 1.05 13.33 3.93
C VAL A 137 0.19 12.19 4.46
N PRO A 138 0.80 11.13 5.04
CA PRO A 138 0.08 10.03 5.65
C PRO A 138 -0.44 10.42 7.04
N ARG A 139 -1.62 9.90 7.39
CA ARG A 139 -2.25 10.07 8.70
C ARG A 139 -2.75 8.74 9.22
N LEU A 140 -2.50 8.45 10.50
CA LEU A 140 -2.99 7.23 11.13
C LEU A 140 -4.51 7.28 11.29
N LEU A 141 -5.19 6.25 10.81
CA LEU A 141 -6.62 6.09 11.02
C LEU A 141 -6.88 5.55 12.44
N LYS A 142 -7.78 6.20 13.18
CA LYS A 142 -8.19 5.73 14.51
C LYS A 142 -9.06 4.50 14.38
N SER A 143 -8.70 3.42 15.08
CA SER A 143 -9.55 2.24 15.21
C SER A 143 -10.78 2.58 16.07
N SER A 144 -11.89 2.98 15.45
CA SER A 144 -13.15 3.16 16.16
C SER A 144 -13.86 1.80 16.31
N LYS A 145 -14.26 1.45 17.54
CA LYS A 145 -15.08 0.25 17.80
C LYS A 145 -16.52 0.36 17.26
N ALA A 146 -16.94 1.56 16.84
CA ALA A 146 -18.34 1.86 16.49
C ALA A 146 -18.63 1.91 14.98
N ALA A 147 -17.61 1.81 14.12
CA ALA A 147 -17.79 1.80 12.66
C ALA A 147 -17.06 0.60 12.02
N PRO A 148 -17.71 -0.17 11.13
CA PRO A 148 -17.15 -1.38 10.52
C PRO A 148 -16.02 -1.13 9.48
N ASP A 149 -15.58 0.11 9.28
CA ASP A 149 -14.41 0.46 8.47
C ASP A 149 -13.09 0.15 9.18
N GLN A 150 -12.97 -1.09 9.67
CA GLN A 150 -11.88 -1.51 10.54
C GLN A 150 -10.54 -1.57 9.79
N LYS A 151 -9.53 -0.99 10.45
CA LYS A 151 -8.11 -1.30 10.24
C LYS A 151 -7.94 -2.82 10.18
N ALA A 152 -7.72 -3.35 8.98
CA ALA A 152 -7.60 -4.79 8.76
C ALA A 152 -6.20 -5.25 9.16
N LYS A 153 -6.06 -6.50 9.63
CA LYS A 153 -4.75 -7.07 9.91
C LYS A 153 -3.96 -7.20 8.59
N ILE A 154 -2.76 -6.65 8.55
CA ILE A 154 -1.83 -6.87 7.44
C ILE A 154 -1.26 -8.30 7.59
N PRO A 155 -1.53 -9.24 6.66
CA PRO A 155 -1.11 -10.64 6.79
C PRO A 155 0.42 -10.80 6.83
N TRP A 156 1.10 -9.85 6.21
CA TRP A 156 2.55 -9.81 5.99
C TRP A 156 3.32 -9.08 7.10
N SER A 157 2.63 -8.51 8.10
CA SER A 157 3.25 -7.86 9.26
C SER A 157 3.78 -8.93 10.22
N VAL A 158 4.92 -9.52 9.88
CA VAL A 158 5.59 -10.58 10.64
C VAL A 158 7.11 -10.37 10.62
N GLY A 159 7.81 -10.84 11.65
CA GLY A 159 9.27 -10.76 11.70
C GLY A 159 9.80 -9.34 11.55
N ARG A 160 10.86 -9.17 10.77
CA ARG A 160 11.48 -7.88 10.45
C ARG A 160 10.53 -6.98 9.65
N THR A 161 9.62 -7.54 8.85
CA THR A 161 8.61 -6.73 8.15
C THR A 161 7.70 -6.00 9.14
N ASP A 162 7.31 -6.66 10.25
CA ASP A 162 6.57 -5.97 11.32
C ASP A 162 7.40 -4.87 11.98
N GLU A 163 8.66 -5.15 12.31
CA GLU A 163 9.58 -4.16 12.89
C GLU A 163 9.70 -2.91 12.01
N LYS A 164 9.90 -3.11 10.70
CA LYS A 164 9.96 -2.02 9.70
C LYS A 164 8.66 -1.23 9.64
N ILE A 165 7.52 -1.92 9.63
CA ILE A 165 6.21 -1.27 9.66
C ILE A 165 6.06 -0.42 10.93
N GLN A 166 6.43 -0.93 12.11
CA GLN A 166 6.35 -0.17 13.36
C GLN A 166 7.28 1.06 13.37
N GLU A 167 8.51 0.92 12.84
CA GLU A 167 9.43 2.05 12.69
C GLU A 167 8.80 3.14 11.81
N ILE A 168 8.25 2.78 10.63
CA ILE A 168 7.58 3.73 9.73
C ILE A 168 6.36 4.38 10.39
N LEU A 169 5.51 3.62 11.08
CA LEU A 169 4.38 4.16 11.82
C LEU A 169 4.80 5.21 12.85
N GLY A 170 5.99 5.06 13.46
CA GLY A 170 6.57 6.03 14.39
C GLY A 170 6.86 7.40 13.76
N PHE A 171 7.11 7.46 12.46
CA PHE A 171 7.32 8.72 11.73
C PHE A 171 6.01 9.42 11.34
N ILE A 172 4.88 8.69 11.30
CA ILE A 172 3.60 9.22 10.81
C ILE A 172 2.95 10.10 11.88
N ASN A 173 3.10 11.40 11.71
CA ASN A 173 2.55 12.44 12.60
C ASN A 173 1.53 13.38 11.91
N GLY A 174 1.17 13.11 10.66
CA GLY A 174 0.26 13.96 9.88
C GLY A 174 0.84 15.32 9.48
N LYS A 175 2.16 15.50 9.58
CA LYS A 175 2.87 16.71 9.14
C LYS A 175 3.85 16.44 8.00
N ARG A 176 4.52 15.29 8.03
CA ARG A 176 5.55 14.93 7.06
C ARG A 176 4.96 14.29 5.82
N SER A 177 5.52 14.58 4.63
CA SER A 177 5.20 13.80 3.43
C SER A 177 5.86 12.42 3.49
N ILE A 178 5.45 11.50 2.62
CA ILE A 178 6.11 10.20 2.48
C ILE A 178 7.57 10.39 2.06
N LEU A 179 7.86 11.36 1.18
CA LEU A 179 9.22 11.71 0.78
C LEU A 179 10.08 12.13 1.99
N GLU A 180 9.58 13.04 2.83
CA GLU A 180 10.29 13.47 4.05
C GLU A 180 10.50 12.32 5.05
N ILE A 181 9.54 11.39 5.13
CA ILE A 181 9.65 10.18 5.96
C ILE A 181 10.74 9.26 5.38
N MET A 182 10.77 9.06 4.06
CA MET A 182 11.78 8.27 3.36
C MET A 182 13.17 8.81 3.63
N GLU A 183 13.40 10.12 3.43
CA GLU A 183 14.68 10.80 3.68
C GLU A 183 15.13 10.73 5.15
N SER A 184 14.17 10.67 6.08
CA SER A 184 14.43 10.52 7.52
C SER A 184 14.62 9.06 7.95
N SER A 185 14.32 8.11 7.07
CA SER A 185 14.38 6.67 7.33
C SER A 185 15.68 6.06 6.80
N LYS A 186 15.95 4.81 7.19
CA LYS A 186 17.09 4.02 6.70
C LYS A 186 16.73 3.14 5.49
N TYR A 187 15.51 3.25 4.98
CA TYR A 187 14.95 2.34 3.97
C TYR A 187 14.98 2.97 2.59
N ASP A 188 15.13 2.15 1.56
CA ASP A 188 15.09 2.61 0.18
C ASP A 188 13.67 2.93 -0.28
N GLN A 189 13.56 3.63 -1.41
CA GLN A 189 12.29 4.07 -1.98
C GLN A 189 11.31 2.91 -2.23
N ASN A 190 11.79 1.80 -2.80
CA ASN A 190 10.93 0.67 -3.16
C ASN A 190 10.33 0.03 -1.90
N GLU A 191 11.14 -0.11 -0.84
CA GLU A 191 10.69 -0.64 0.44
C GLU A 191 9.67 0.30 1.12
N ILE A 192 9.91 1.60 1.07
CA ILE A 192 8.97 2.62 1.58
C ILE A 192 7.64 2.55 0.82
N GLU A 193 7.67 2.51 -0.51
CA GLU A 193 6.48 2.37 -1.36
C GLU A 193 5.72 1.07 -1.03
N GLY A 194 6.43 -0.04 -0.88
CA GLY A 194 5.87 -1.32 -0.45
C GLY A 194 5.15 -1.22 0.90
N ILE A 195 5.78 -0.62 1.91
CA ILE A 195 5.19 -0.41 3.24
C ILE A 195 3.96 0.50 3.18
N PHE A 196 4.06 1.67 2.54
CA PHE A 196 2.93 2.61 2.46
C PHE A 196 1.76 2.02 1.66
N SER A 197 2.04 1.23 0.62
CA SER A 197 0.98 0.53 -0.14
C SER A 197 0.22 -0.46 0.74
N MET A 198 0.90 -1.20 1.62
CA MET A 198 0.24 -2.06 2.62
C MET A 198 -0.58 -1.24 3.61
N LEU A 199 0.01 -0.21 4.20
CA LEU A 199 -0.68 0.63 5.20
C LEU A 199 -1.95 1.24 4.63
N TYR A 200 -1.89 1.73 3.39
CA TYR A 200 -3.05 2.29 2.70
C TYR A 200 -4.09 1.21 2.38
N ARG A 201 -3.67 0.10 1.75
CA ARG A 201 -4.54 -1.03 1.36
C ARG A 201 -5.35 -1.58 2.53
N TYR A 202 -4.72 -1.73 3.70
CA TYR A 202 -5.35 -2.30 4.89
C TYR A 202 -6.00 -1.25 5.81
N LYS A 203 -6.16 -0.01 5.33
CA LYS A 203 -6.80 1.10 6.07
C LYS A 203 -6.11 1.42 7.41
N TRP A 204 -4.77 1.34 7.46
CA TRP A 204 -3.99 1.83 8.59
C TRP A 204 -3.76 3.34 8.52
N ILE A 205 -3.72 3.86 7.30
CA ILE A 205 -3.50 5.29 7.02
C ILE A 205 -4.51 5.84 6.02
N SER A 206 -4.67 7.16 6.05
CA SER A 206 -5.19 7.96 4.94
C SER A 206 -4.10 8.87 4.39
N LEU A 207 -4.23 9.26 3.13
CA LEU A 207 -3.29 10.14 2.43
C LEU A 207 -3.99 11.46 2.11
N SER A 208 -3.28 12.57 2.34
CA SER A 208 -3.80 13.92 2.11
C SER A 208 -2.71 14.82 1.56
N LYS A 209 -3.07 15.87 0.82
CA LYS A 209 -2.09 16.90 0.44
C LYS A 209 -1.55 17.61 1.67
N LYS A 210 -0.30 18.04 1.60
CA LYS A 210 0.31 18.88 2.63
C LYS A 210 -0.44 20.21 2.73
N LEU A 211 -0.63 20.67 3.96
CA LEU A 211 -1.32 21.93 4.24
C LEU A 211 -0.32 23.09 4.12
N GLU A 212 -0.33 23.75 2.98
CA GLU A 212 0.50 24.91 2.66
C GLU A 212 -0.27 26.22 2.85
N SER A 213 0.42 27.37 2.88
CA SER A 213 -0.21 28.68 3.07
C SER A 213 -1.16 29.07 1.94
N ASP A 214 -0.94 28.56 0.73
CA ASP A 214 -1.79 28.78 -0.44
C ASP A 214 -2.94 27.76 -0.54
N SER A 215 -3.00 26.79 0.37
CA SER A 215 -4.02 25.74 0.36
C SER A 215 -5.42 26.32 0.55
N LYS A 216 -6.34 25.94 -0.33
CA LYS A 216 -7.75 26.33 -0.24
C LYS A 216 -8.55 25.23 0.43
N LEU A 217 -9.39 25.60 1.39
CA LEU A 217 -10.16 24.66 2.20
C LEU A 217 -11.65 24.81 1.91
N VAL A 218 -12.37 23.69 1.91
CA VAL A 218 -13.81 23.62 1.66
C VAL A 218 -14.48 23.00 2.87
N LYS A 219 -15.55 23.64 3.36
CA LYS A 219 -16.47 23.09 4.35
C LYS A 219 -17.22 21.89 3.78
N VAL A 220 -17.14 20.76 4.47
CA VAL A 220 -17.85 19.51 4.13
C VAL A 220 -19.04 19.29 5.05
N SER A 221 -18.88 19.59 6.33
CA SER A 221 -19.93 19.42 7.34
C SER A 221 -19.84 20.51 8.41
N ASP A 222 -20.84 20.57 9.30
CA ASP A 222 -20.80 21.47 10.44
C ASP A 222 -19.90 20.93 11.55
N PRO A 223 -19.19 21.81 12.29
CA PRO A 223 -18.31 21.37 13.36
C PRO A 223 -19.09 20.65 14.46
N PRO A 224 -18.61 19.48 14.95
CA PRO A 224 -19.21 18.78 16.07
C PRO A 224 -19.33 19.66 17.32
N ARG A 225 -20.43 19.52 18.06
CA ARG A 225 -20.68 20.27 19.31
C ARG A 225 -19.54 20.20 20.32
N PHE A 226 -18.80 19.10 20.37
CA PHE A 226 -17.65 18.96 21.27
C PHE A 226 -16.47 19.86 20.87
N LEU A 227 -16.25 20.11 19.57
CA LEU A 227 -15.21 21.04 19.10
C LEU A 227 -15.62 22.49 19.36
N ILE A 228 -16.90 22.82 19.17
CA ILE A 228 -17.46 24.14 19.52
C ILE A 228 -17.28 24.41 21.01
N GLY A 229 -17.49 23.41 21.87
CA GLY A 229 -17.28 23.55 23.31
C GLY A 229 -15.82 23.79 23.72
N VAL A 230 -14.83 23.34 22.94
CA VAL A 230 -13.39 23.50 23.22
C VAL A 230 -12.83 24.80 22.65
N TYR A 231 -13.24 25.15 21.43
CA TYR A 231 -12.68 26.27 20.67
C TYR A 231 -13.61 27.50 20.59
N GLY A 232 -14.84 27.38 21.08
CA GLY A 232 -15.84 28.44 21.07
C GLY A 232 -16.45 28.72 19.69
N ASN A 233 -17.30 29.76 19.64
CA ASN A 233 -18.01 30.17 18.42
C ASN A 233 -17.09 30.69 17.31
N GLN A 234 -15.82 30.99 17.61
CA GLN A 234 -14.83 31.39 16.59
C GLN A 234 -14.51 30.24 15.63
N LEU A 235 -14.69 28.99 16.07
CA LEU A 235 -14.56 27.82 15.21
C LEU A 235 -15.56 27.85 14.03
N GLU A 236 -16.81 28.25 14.30
CA GLU A 236 -17.85 28.33 13.27
C GLU A 236 -17.47 29.37 12.22
N HIS A 237 -16.97 30.53 12.66
CA HIS A 237 -16.49 31.57 11.76
C HIS A 237 -15.34 31.09 10.86
N ILE A 238 -14.35 30.38 11.43
CA ILE A 238 -13.23 29.81 10.65
C ILE A 238 -13.74 28.80 9.61
N VAL A 239 -14.69 27.95 9.99
CA VAL A 239 -15.27 26.95 9.10
C VAL A 239 -16.09 27.61 7.97
N GLU A 240 -16.77 28.71 8.24
CA GLU A 240 -17.50 29.50 7.23
C GLU A 240 -16.58 30.21 6.24
N LEU A 241 -15.39 30.66 6.68
CA LEU A 241 -14.38 31.27 5.79
C LEU A 241 -13.74 30.24 4.82
N CYS A 242 -13.88 28.95 5.10
CA CYS A 242 -13.36 27.86 4.26
C CYS A 242 -14.34 27.49 3.13
N ASP A 243 -14.48 28.38 2.15
CA ASP A 243 -15.42 28.26 1.02
C ASP A 243 -14.80 27.67 -0.28
N GLY A 244 -13.50 27.38 -0.26
CA GLY A 244 -12.74 26.88 -1.42
C GLY A 244 -12.15 27.96 -2.32
N THR A 245 -12.41 29.24 -2.06
CA THR A 245 -11.92 30.37 -2.88
C THR A 245 -10.68 31.03 -2.27
N ARG A 246 -10.69 31.22 -0.94
CA ARG A 246 -9.63 31.87 -0.17
C ARG A 246 -8.47 30.92 0.15
N SER A 247 -7.26 31.47 0.22
CA SER A 247 -6.09 30.72 0.68
C SER A 247 -6.02 30.67 2.21
N LEU A 248 -5.25 29.73 2.73
CA LEU A 248 -5.01 29.62 4.17
C LEU A 248 -4.36 30.89 4.75
N SER A 249 -3.48 31.56 4.00
CA SER A 249 -2.93 32.86 4.40
C SER A 249 -3.99 33.94 4.52
N ASP A 250 -4.89 34.05 3.54
CA ASP A 250 -5.96 35.06 3.57
C ASP A 250 -6.88 34.85 4.78
N ILE A 251 -7.19 33.59 5.09
CA ILE A 251 -7.99 33.22 6.27
C ILE A 251 -7.24 33.56 7.56
N CYS A 252 -5.93 33.35 7.62
CA CYS A 252 -5.13 33.68 8.82
C CYS A 252 -5.07 35.19 9.07
N ASP A 253 -5.02 36.02 8.03
CA ASP A 253 -4.96 37.47 8.16
C ASP A 253 -6.24 38.07 8.77
N GLU A 254 -7.38 37.39 8.60
CA GLU A 254 -8.66 37.78 9.21
C GLU A 254 -8.82 37.27 10.66
N LEU A 255 -7.89 36.44 11.14
CA LEU A 255 -7.98 35.81 12.47
C LEU A 255 -6.96 36.41 13.45
N PRO A 256 -7.28 36.51 14.74
CA PRO A 256 -6.36 37.00 15.77
C PRO A 256 -5.27 35.99 16.16
N TYR A 257 -5.06 34.94 15.36
CA TYR A 257 -4.25 33.77 15.69
C TYR A 257 -3.04 33.65 14.76
N GLY A 258 -1.92 33.19 15.30
CA GLY A 258 -0.75 32.87 14.49
C GLY A 258 -1.00 31.67 13.57
N MET A 259 -0.39 31.69 12.37
CA MET A 259 -0.48 30.66 11.33
C MET A 259 -0.36 29.22 11.86
N GLU A 260 0.57 28.95 12.78
CA GLU A 260 0.76 27.59 13.33
C GLU A 260 -0.42 27.10 14.18
N VAL A 261 -1.09 28.01 14.89
CA VAL A 261 -2.29 27.70 15.68
C VAL A 261 -3.45 27.39 14.74
N VAL A 262 -3.63 28.22 13.70
CA VAL A 262 -4.68 28.04 12.68
C VAL A 262 -4.46 26.74 11.90
N LYS A 263 -3.22 26.44 11.48
CA LYS A 263 -2.86 25.16 10.85
C LYS A 263 -3.20 23.96 11.72
N THR A 264 -2.95 24.05 13.03
CA THR A 264 -3.26 22.97 13.98
C THR A 264 -4.77 22.77 14.13
N LEU A 265 -5.53 23.87 14.22
CA LEU A 265 -6.98 23.82 14.29
C LEU A 265 -7.60 23.22 13.02
N ILE A 266 -7.14 23.66 11.86
CA ILE A 266 -7.60 23.16 10.56
C ILE A 266 -7.27 21.68 10.41
N LYS A 267 -6.10 21.22 10.88
CA LYS A 267 -5.79 19.79 10.90
C LYS A 267 -6.81 18.99 11.71
N ASN A 268 -7.19 19.45 12.89
CA ASN A 268 -8.24 18.80 13.70
C ASN A 268 -9.61 18.82 13.00
N LEU A 269 -9.94 19.90 12.29
CA LEU A 269 -11.18 20.01 11.51
C LEU A 269 -11.20 19.08 10.30
N ILE A 270 -10.05 18.89 9.63
CA ILE A 270 -9.90 17.89 8.57
C ILE A 270 -10.03 16.47 9.15
N ASP A 271 -9.37 16.20 10.28
CA ASP A 271 -9.41 14.88 10.93
C ASP A 271 -10.81 14.48 11.42
N THR A 272 -11.66 15.47 11.69
CA THR A 272 -13.07 15.26 12.11
C THR A 272 -14.05 15.27 10.94
N GLY A 273 -13.57 15.45 9.70
CA GLY A 273 -14.40 15.45 8.49
C GLY A 273 -15.20 16.75 8.29
N VAL A 274 -14.86 17.82 9.00
CA VAL A 274 -15.51 19.13 8.89
C VAL A 274 -14.99 19.91 7.68
N LEU A 275 -13.67 19.85 7.46
CA LEU A 275 -12.99 20.54 6.37
C LEU A 275 -12.26 19.57 5.44
N ARG A 276 -12.04 20.00 4.20
CA ARG A 276 -11.26 19.27 3.19
C ARG A 276 -10.42 20.24 2.36
N ILE A 277 -9.23 19.83 1.92
CA ILE A 277 -8.43 20.61 0.96
C ILE A 277 -9.07 20.51 -0.43
N SER A 278 -9.35 21.64 -1.05
CA SER A 278 -9.93 21.75 -2.40
C SER A 278 -9.09 20.97 -3.43
N GLY A 279 -9.74 20.16 -4.26
CA GLY A 279 -9.07 19.34 -5.28
C GLY A 279 -8.53 17.98 -4.81
N THR A 280 -8.83 17.55 -3.58
CA THR A 280 -8.76 16.11 -3.25
C THR A 280 -10.11 15.47 -3.63
N LYS A 281 -10.11 14.23 -4.14
CA LYS A 281 -11.32 13.42 -4.41
C LYS A 281 -11.55 12.39 -3.33
#